data_AF-A0AAU5W706-F1
#
_entry.id   AF-A0AAU5W706-F1
#
_cell.length_a   1.000
_cell.length_b   1.000
_cell.length_c   1.000
_cell.angle_alpha   90.00
_cell.angle_beta   90.00
_cell.angle_gamma   90.00
#
_symmetry.space_group_name_H-M   'P 1'
#
loop_
_entity.id
_entity.type
_entity.pdbx_description
1 polymer ?
#
loop_
_entity_poly.entity_id
_entity_poly.type
_entity_poly.pdbx_seq_one_letter_code
_entity_poly.pdbx_strand_id
1 'polypeptide(L)'
;MVMVFQNTQVLLLAAVLLAACLAKLTIRNPRAAVPEHVHGVPVPAGLRRATAGRSIRGMSVGLGLGEGVLGLALLVTSHLSVRIATMVAFAAATWVVGELRVRRPDAGCGCFGGLSSKPAGRRSVLRAMLFTAAAIASLGAPHAGLDVLRTGHARMGLVLVVELALFAALSPELSALLLPRGLPRALRRGGGGSGHRGAGQGERQDVPRGARRGVRHRPVVPCARRRSPLAETYATLYDSPAWAAHENTIASAVPLDVWREGCWRFVVFQARADGRDLEAVFAVSTSQYDRTVRAALVGPGSAERPAGAAPSGRPS
;
A
#
# COMPACT_ATOMS: atom_id res chain seq x y z
N MET A 1 14.74 -14.44 -34.09
CA MET A 1 14.45 -14.62 -32.64
C MET A 1 14.09 -13.31 -31.96
N VAL A 2 14.87 -12.24 -32.11
CA VAL A 2 14.61 -10.92 -31.50
C VAL A 2 13.21 -10.37 -31.81
N MET A 3 12.77 -10.42 -33.08
CA MET A 3 11.43 -9.96 -33.47
C MET A 3 10.29 -10.73 -32.79
N VAL A 4 10.46 -12.04 -32.57
CA VAL A 4 9.46 -12.87 -31.88
C VAL A 4 9.36 -12.46 -30.41
N PHE A 5 10.51 -12.19 -29.78
CA PHE A 5 10.57 -11.69 -28.41
C PHE A 5 9.92 -10.31 -28.27
N GLN A 6 10.23 -9.37 -29.17
CA GLN A 6 9.65 -8.02 -29.13
C GLN A 6 8.12 -8.02 -29.33
N ASN A 7 7.63 -8.83 -30.28
CA ASN A 7 6.19 -8.96 -30.55
C ASN A 7 5.44 -9.62 -29.37
N THR A 8 6.06 -10.57 -28.66
CA THR A 8 5.47 -11.20 -27.47
C THR A 8 5.40 -10.22 -26.28
N GLN A 9 6.37 -9.31 -26.14
CA GLN A 9 6.29 -8.26 -25.10
C GLN A 9 5.07 -7.36 -25.27
N VAL A 10 4.67 -7.01 -26.50
CA VAL A 10 3.47 -6.19 -26.75
C VAL A 10 2.21 -6.89 -26.23
N LEU A 11 2.06 -8.19 -26.50
CA LEU A 11 0.93 -9.00 -26.01
C LEU A 11 0.93 -9.14 -24.50
N LEU A 12 2.09 -9.38 -23.90
CA LEU A 12 2.25 -9.48 -22.45
C LEU A 12 1.82 -8.18 -21.76
N LEU A 13 2.33 -7.02 -22.20
CA LEU A 13 2.02 -5.71 -21.61
C LEU A 13 0.54 -5.37 -21.76
N ALA A 14 -0.05 -5.63 -22.93
CA ALA A 14 -1.47 -5.44 -23.16
C ALA A 14 -2.32 -6.30 -22.21
N ALA A 15 -1.99 -7.59 -22.08
CA ALA A 15 -2.68 -8.50 -21.17
C ALA A 15 -2.60 -8.04 -19.71
N VAL A 16 -1.43 -7.58 -19.27
CA VAL A 16 -1.21 -7.08 -17.91
C VAL A 16 -2.00 -5.81 -17.64
N LEU A 17 -2.00 -4.84 -18.57
CA LEU A 17 -2.75 -3.58 -18.42
C LEU A 17 -4.26 -3.82 -18.41
N LEU A 18 -4.76 -4.69 -19.29
CA LEU A 18 -6.18 -5.07 -19.32
C LEU A 18 -6.59 -5.82 -18.04
N ALA A 19 -5.74 -6.73 -17.54
CA ALA A 19 -5.98 -7.43 -16.29
C ALA A 19 -5.95 -6.45 -15.08
N ALA A 20 -5.04 -5.47 -15.08
CA ALA A 20 -4.96 -4.45 -14.05
C ALA A 20 -6.20 -3.53 -14.06
N CYS A 21 -6.64 -3.10 -15.24
CA CYS A 21 -7.89 -2.38 -15.46
C CYS A 21 -9.08 -3.19 -14.92
N LEU A 22 -9.22 -4.45 -15.36
CA LEU A 22 -10.30 -5.32 -14.92
C LEU A 22 -10.28 -5.51 -13.39
N ALA A 23 -9.11 -5.72 -12.78
CA ALA A 23 -8.97 -5.85 -11.34
C ALA A 23 -9.42 -4.57 -10.60
N LYS A 24 -9.02 -3.38 -11.08
CA LYS A 24 -9.43 -2.10 -10.48
C LYS A 24 -10.93 -1.83 -10.62
N LEU A 25 -11.56 -2.27 -11.70
CA LEU A 25 -12.98 -2.07 -11.96
C LEU A 25 -13.87 -3.11 -11.26
N THR A 26 -13.42 -4.37 -11.17
CA THR A 26 -14.20 -5.49 -10.61
C THR A 26 -14.01 -5.63 -9.10
N ILE A 27 -12.79 -5.48 -8.61
CA ILE A 27 -12.45 -5.72 -7.21
C ILE A 27 -12.53 -4.39 -6.49
N ARG A 28 -13.77 -4.06 -6.12
CA ARG A 28 -14.04 -2.98 -5.19
C ARG A 28 -13.21 -3.23 -3.94
N ASN A 29 -12.35 -2.28 -3.59
CA ASN A 29 -11.80 -2.21 -2.24
C ASN A 29 -12.98 -2.43 -1.29
N PRO A 30 -12.93 -3.41 -0.37
CA PRO A 30 -13.95 -3.50 0.66
C PRO A 30 -14.05 -2.11 1.25
N ARG A 31 -15.23 -1.48 1.09
CA ARG A 31 -15.55 -0.29 1.87
C ARG A 31 -15.17 -0.69 3.28
N ALA A 32 -14.37 0.12 3.98
CA ALA A 32 -14.43 0.07 5.43
C ALA A 32 -15.93 0.07 5.73
N ALA A 33 -16.44 -1.06 6.21
CA ALA A 33 -17.85 -1.21 6.48
C ALA A 33 -18.09 -0.18 7.57
N VAL A 34 -18.65 0.97 7.19
CA VAL A 34 -19.10 1.99 8.13
C VAL A 34 -20.04 1.22 9.05
N PRO A 35 -19.70 1.03 10.33
CA PRO A 35 -20.61 0.39 11.25
C PRO A 35 -21.89 1.21 11.20
N GLU A 36 -23.03 0.56 10.95
CA GLU A 36 -24.31 1.26 10.85
C GLU A 36 -24.72 1.88 12.20
N HIS A 37 -24.09 1.40 13.27
CA HIS A 37 -24.22 1.89 14.63
C HIS A 37 -22.83 2.00 15.26
N VAL A 38 -22.51 3.21 15.75
CA VAL A 38 -21.46 3.43 16.75
C VAL A 38 -22.21 3.95 17.98
N HIS A 39 -22.18 3.19 19.07
CA HIS A 39 -22.89 3.49 20.33
C HIS A 39 -24.41 3.76 20.23
N GLY A 40 -25.11 3.15 19.26
CA GLY A 40 -26.58 3.23 19.16
C GLY A 40 -27.13 4.48 18.46
N VAL A 41 -26.27 5.36 17.91
CA VAL A 41 -26.69 6.56 17.18
C VAL A 41 -26.57 6.35 15.67
N PRO A 42 -27.65 6.51 14.87
CA PRO A 42 -27.60 6.33 13.43
C PRO A 42 -26.89 7.48 12.73
N VAL A 43 -25.94 7.15 11.84
CA VAL A 43 -25.17 8.13 11.06
C VAL A 43 -25.99 8.61 9.84
N PRO A 44 -26.24 9.92 9.67
CA PRO A 44 -27.12 10.43 8.61
C PRO A 44 -26.57 10.17 7.19
N ALA A 45 -27.45 9.65 6.32
CA ALA A 45 -27.11 9.11 5.00
C ALA A 45 -26.57 10.14 3.97
N GLY A 46 -26.81 11.44 4.19
CA GLY A 46 -26.45 12.52 3.26
C GLY A 46 -24.94 12.82 3.21
N LEU A 47 -24.26 12.84 4.35
CA LEU A 47 -22.83 13.14 4.45
C LEU A 47 -21.93 11.95 4.05
N ARG A 48 -22.44 10.71 4.18
CA ARG A 48 -21.76 9.46 3.77
C ARG A 48 -21.40 9.40 2.27
N ARG A 49 -22.06 10.20 1.41
CA ARG A 49 -21.86 10.18 -0.05
C ARG A 49 -20.94 11.28 -0.58
N ALA A 50 -20.77 12.38 0.13
CA ALA A 50 -20.23 13.60 -0.46
C ALA A 50 -18.70 13.70 -0.36
N THR A 51 -18.09 13.34 0.76
CA THR A 51 -16.72 13.79 1.08
C THR A 51 -15.66 12.67 1.12
N ALA A 52 -15.91 11.53 1.77
CA ALA A 52 -14.86 10.51 1.99
C ALA A 52 -14.60 9.55 0.79
N GLY A 53 -15.45 9.55 -0.24
CA GLY A 53 -15.44 8.51 -1.27
C GLY A 53 -15.13 8.97 -2.69
N ARG A 54 -15.24 10.25 -3.02
CA ARG A 54 -15.32 10.68 -4.43
C ARG A 54 -13.94 10.92 -5.07
N SER A 55 -13.00 11.55 -4.36
CA SER A 55 -11.66 11.84 -4.90
C SER A 55 -10.80 10.58 -5.09
N ILE A 56 -10.69 9.75 -4.04
CA ILE A 56 -9.86 8.52 -4.10
C ILE A 56 -10.47 7.47 -5.04
N ARG A 57 -11.81 7.33 -5.08
CA ARG A 57 -12.46 6.43 -6.07
C ARG A 57 -12.29 6.97 -7.48
N GLY A 58 -12.50 8.27 -7.71
CA GLY A 58 -12.31 8.89 -9.01
C GLY A 58 -10.90 8.66 -9.55
N MET A 59 -9.88 8.82 -8.70
CA MET A 59 -8.49 8.59 -9.09
C MET A 59 -8.22 7.12 -9.42
N SER A 60 -8.73 6.17 -8.62
CA SER A 60 -8.54 4.73 -8.90
C SER A 60 -9.25 4.25 -10.16
N VAL A 61 -10.45 4.76 -10.42
CA VAL A 61 -11.23 4.45 -11.63
C VAL A 61 -10.59 5.11 -12.85
N GLY A 62 -10.18 6.37 -12.75
CA GLY A 62 -9.47 7.08 -13.81
C GLY A 62 -8.16 6.37 -14.19
N LEU A 63 -7.38 5.94 -13.20
CA LEU A 63 -6.17 5.16 -13.44
C LEU A 63 -6.48 3.81 -14.11
N GLY A 64 -7.51 3.10 -13.65
CA GLY A 64 -7.94 1.83 -14.27
C GLY A 64 -8.39 2.00 -15.72
N LEU A 65 -9.17 3.04 -16.01
CA LEU A 65 -9.57 3.37 -17.38
C LEU A 65 -8.37 3.74 -18.24
N GLY A 66 -7.42 4.52 -17.72
CA GLY A 66 -6.17 4.85 -18.42
C GLY A 66 -5.35 3.62 -18.77
N GLU A 67 -5.20 2.67 -17.84
CA GLU A 67 -4.55 1.38 -18.11
C GLU A 67 -5.31 0.56 -19.17
N GLY A 68 -6.64 0.53 -19.09
CA GLY A 68 -7.48 -0.19 -20.05
C GLY A 68 -7.36 0.38 -21.47
N VAL A 69 -7.42 1.71 -21.61
CA VAL A 69 -7.24 2.40 -22.89
C VAL A 69 -5.85 2.13 -23.45
N LEU A 70 -4.81 2.20 -22.62
CA LEU A 70 -3.44 1.95 -23.04
C LEU A 70 -3.23 0.49 -23.48
N GLY A 71 -3.79 -0.46 -22.72
CA GLY A 71 -3.75 -1.89 -23.06
C GLY A 71 -4.49 -2.21 -24.37
N LEU A 72 -5.67 -1.62 -24.58
CA LEU A 72 -6.42 -1.76 -25.83
C LEU A 72 -5.68 -1.12 -27.01
N ALA A 73 -5.07 0.05 -26.80
CA ALA A 73 -4.27 0.72 -27.82
C ALA A 73 -3.08 -0.17 -28.26
N LEU A 74 -2.35 -0.80 -27.34
CA LEU A 74 -1.27 -1.73 -27.70
C LEU A 74 -1.73 -2.93 -28.55
N LEU A 75 -2.98 -3.38 -28.38
CA LEU A 75 -3.53 -4.46 -29.20
C LEU A 75 -3.87 -3.99 -30.62
N VAL A 76 -4.44 -2.80 -30.76
CA VAL A 76 -5.03 -2.32 -32.01
C VAL A 76 -4.06 -1.48 -32.84
N THR A 77 -3.04 -0.87 -32.21
CA THR A 77 -2.10 0.02 -32.91
C THR A 77 -0.63 -0.34 -32.69
N SER A 78 0.17 -0.11 -33.73
CA SER A 78 1.63 -0.19 -33.74
C SER A 78 2.32 1.16 -33.53
N HIS A 79 1.58 2.22 -33.20
CA HIS A 79 2.14 3.55 -33.01
C HIS A 79 3.21 3.59 -31.90
N LEU A 80 4.37 4.14 -32.23
CA LEU A 80 5.47 4.32 -31.30
C LEU A 80 5.08 5.17 -30.07
N SER A 81 4.19 6.15 -30.25
CA SER A 81 3.70 7.01 -29.18
C SER A 81 3.00 6.22 -28.06
N VAL A 82 2.17 5.24 -28.39
CA VAL A 82 1.49 4.37 -27.42
C VAL A 82 2.49 3.54 -26.62
N ARG A 83 3.57 3.10 -27.28
CA ARG A 83 4.62 2.31 -26.63
C ARG A 83 5.50 3.14 -25.72
N ILE A 84 5.84 4.36 -26.14
CA ILE A 84 6.53 5.33 -25.28
C ILE A 84 5.67 5.66 -24.07
N ALA A 85 4.37 5.91 -24.25
CA ALA A 85 3.44 6.16 -23.16
C ALA A 85 3.37 4.96 -22.18
N THR A 86 3.34 3.73 -22.71
CA THR A 86 3.39 2.49 -21.90
C THR A 86 4.69 2.36 -21.12
N MET A 87 5.83 2.62 -21.76
CA MET A 87 7.14 2.60 -21.12
C MET A 87 7.23 3.64 -19.98
N VAL A 88 6.77 4.86 -20.24
CA VAL A 88 6.72 5.93 -19.22
C VAL A 88 5.80 5.55 -18.07
N ALA A 89 4.62 4.99 -18.36
CA ALA A 89 3.68 4.55 -17.33
C ALA A 89 4.30 3.47 -16.41
N PHE A 90 4.96 2.46 -16.98
CA PHE A 90 5.63 1.42 -16.19
C PHE A 90 6.87 1.94 -15.46
N ALA A 91 7.64 2.86 -16.05
CA ALA A 91 8.77 3.50 -15.38
C ALA A 91 8.30 4.33 -14.17
N ALA A 92 7.23 5.11 -14.33
CA ALA A 92 6.60 5.86 -13.25
C ALA A 92 6.06 4.93 -12.17
N ALA A 93 5.41 3.82 -12.55
CA ALA A 93 4.95 2.81 -11.60
C ALA A 93 6.13 2.19 -10.81
N THR A 94 7.24 1.84 -11.48
CA THR A 94 8.46 1.34 -10.82
C THR A 94 9.03 2.35 -9.84
N TRP A 95 9.11 3.62 -10.22
CA TRP A 95 9.54 4.71 -9.35
C TRP A 95 8.65 4.84 -8.12
N VAL A 96 7.32 4.92 -8.32
CA VAL A 96 6.34 5.03 -7.22
C VAL A 96 6.43 3.85 -6.27
N VAL A 97 6.54 2.61 -6.77
CA VAL A 97 6.68 1.42 -5.92
C VAL A 97 8.01 1.43 -5.16
N GLY A 98 9.09 1.88 -5.79
CA GLY A 98 10.39 2.08 -5.13
C GLY A 98 10.30 3.10 -4.00
N GLU A 99 9.65 4.23 -4.25
CA GLU A 99 9.48 5.30 -3.27
C GLU A 99 8.55 4.88 -2.13
N LEU A 100 7.44 4.21 -2.44
CA LEU A 100 6.54 3.63 -1.44
C LEU A 100 7.27 2.64 -0.55
N ARG A 101 8.14 1.79 -1.10
CA ARG A 101 8.94 0.86 -0.30
C ARG A 101 9.86 1.58 0.69
N VAL A 102 10.39 2.75 0.32
CA VAL A 102 11.27 3.54 1.20
C VAL A 102 10.45 4.34 2.22
N ARG A 103 9.39 5.03 1.79
CA ARG A 103 8.61 5.95 2.65
C ARG A 103 7.50 5.28 3.44
N ARG A 104 6.81 4.30 2.86
CA ARG A 104 5.64 3.62 3.43
C ARG A 104 5.69 2.10 3.19
N PRO A 105 6.63 1.38 3.83
CA PRO A 105 6.79 -0.07 3.63
C PRO A 105 5.54 -0.88 4.02
N ASP A 106 4.65 -0.29 4.82
CA ASP A 106 3.42 -0.92 5.29
C ASP A 106 2.21 -0.64 4.37
N ALA A 107 2.35 0.29 3.42
CA ALA A 107 1.30 0.59 2.44
C ALA A 107 1.34 -0.42 1.29
N GLY A 108 0.17 -0.89 0.86
CA GLY A 108 0.03 -1.65 -0.37
C GLY A 108 0.39 -0.79 -1.59
N CYS A 109 0.96 -1.40 -2.62
CA CYS A 109 1.38 -0.66 -3.82
C CYS A 109 0.20 -0.19 -4.71
N GLY A 110 -1.04 -0.64 -4.44
CA GLY A 110 -2.25 -0.20 -5.15
C GLY A 110 -2.34 -0.58 -6.64
N CYS A 111 -1.28 -1.15 -7.23
CA CYS A 111 -1.19 -1.42 -8.66
C CYS A 111 -2.29 -2.35 -9.21
N PHE A 112 -2.91 -3.19 -8.38
CA PHE A 112 -4.04 -4.06 -8.76
C PHE A 112 -5.31 -3.77 -7.96
N GLY A 113 -5.48 -2.51 -7.50
CA GLY A 113 -6.58 -2.15 -6.62
C GLY A 113 -6.52 -2.92 -5.29
N GLY A 114 -7.68 -3.40 -4.83
CA GLY A 114 -7.82 -4.06 -3.52
C GLY A 114 -7.19 -5.43 -3.37
N LEU A 115 -6.71 -6.03 -4.47
CA LEU A 115 -5.96 -7.28 -4.43
C LEU A 115 -4.55 -7.12 -3.84
N SER A 116 -3.97 -5.92 -3.85
CA SER A 116 -2.57 -5.68 -3.46
C SER A 116 -2.47 -4.91 -2.14
N SER A 117 -3.25 -5.33 -1.13
CA SER A 117 -3.20 -4.76 0.22
C SER A 117 -1.99 -5.23 1.04
N LYS A 118 -1.24 -6.22 0.56
CA LYS A 118 0.02 -6.65 1.18
C LYS A 118 1.12 -5.59 1.01
N PRO A 119 1.98 -5.42 2.02
CA PRO A 119 3.05 -4.42 2.01
C PRO A 119 3.97 -4.58 0.81
N ALA A 120 4.40 -3.45 0.24
CA ALA A 120 5.28 -3.41 -0.93
C ALA A 120 6.65 -4.07 -0.65
N GLY A 121 6.79 -5.33 -1.03
CA GLY A 121 8.02 -6.11 -0.85
C GLY A 121 9.07 -5.88 -1.95
N ARG A 122 10.27 -6.42 -1.74
CA ARG A 122 11.36 -6.47 -2.76
C ARG A 122 10.89 -7.07 -4.09
N ARG A 123 10.02 -8.08 -4.01
CA ARG A 123 9.45 -8.77 -5.19
C ARG A 123 8.56 -7.85 -6.03
N SER A 124 7.81 -6.94 -5.39
CA SER A 124 6.94 -5.99 -6.10
C SER A 124 7.75 -5.00 -6.93
N VAL A 125 8.87 -4.51 -6.39
CA VAL A 125 9.80 -3.63 -7.12
C VAL A 125 10.42 -4.38 -8.30
N LEU A 126 10.91 -5.61 -8.07
CA LEU A 126 11.50 -6.43 -9.14
C LEU A 126 10.50 -6.68 -10.27
N ARG A 127 9.24 -7.00 -9.94
CA ARG A 127 8.18 -7.18 -10.93
C ARG A 127 7.91 -5.91 -11.73
N ALA A 128 7.85 -4.75 -11.07
CA ALA A 128 7.67 -3.48 -11.76
C ALA A 128 8.84 -3.19 -12.72
N MET A 129 10.09 -3.41 -12.28
CA MET A 129 11.28 -3.30 -13.13
C MET A 129 11.23 -4.22 -14.34
N LEU A 130 10.77 -5.47 -14.17
CA LEU A 130 10.60 -6.41 -15.29
C LEU A 130 9.58 -5.90 -16.32
N PHE A 131 8.46 -5.31 -15.87
CA PHE A 131 7.50 -4.69 -16.79
C PHE A 131 8.07 -3.46 -17.51
N THR A 132 8.87 -2.64 -16.81
CA THR A 132 9.59 -1.54 -17.47
C THR A 132 10.56 -2.07 -18.53
N ALA A 133 11.32 -3.13 -18.23
CA ALA A 133 12.23 -3.75 -19.19
C ALA A 133 11.48 -4.34 -20.40
N ALA A 134 10.35 -5.02 -20.18
CA ALA A 134 9.47 -5.51 -21.23
C ALA A 134 8.93 -4.36 -22.11
N ALA A 135 8.53 -3.24 -21.49
CA ALA A 135 8.07 -2.05 -22.20
C ALA A 135 9.17 -1.43 -23.08
N ILE A 136 10.41 -1.36 -22.57
CA ILE A 136 11.56 -0.91 -23.37
C ILE A 136 11.81 -1.86 -24.55
N ALA A 137 11.81 -3.18 -24.32
CA ALA A 137 11.98 -4.17 -25.37
C ALA A 137 10.88 -4.09 -26.44
N SER A 138 9.65 -3.73 -26.06
CA SER A 138 8.52 -3.58 -26.99
C SER A 138 8.67 -2.42 -27.99
N LEU A 139 9.55 -1.44 -27.74
CA LEU A 139 9.73 -0.29 -28.64
C LEU A 139 10.13 -0.71 -30.06
N GLY A 140 10.90 -1.79 -30.19
CA GLY A 140 11.35 -2.30 -31.49
C GLY A 140 10.38 -3.25 -32.21
N ALA A 141 9.20 -3.54 -31.65
CA ALA A 141 8.29 -4.51 -32.24
C ALA A 141 7.66 -4.00 -33.56
N PRO A 142 7.70 -4.73 -34.68
CA PRO A 142 7.10 -4.25 -35.93
C PRO A 142 5.55 -4.24 -35.95
N HIS A 143 4.89 -5.11 -35.18
CA HIS A 143 3.44 -5.35 -35.33
C HIS A 143 2.61 -4.92 -34.11
N ALA A 144 1.32 -4.69 -34.33
CA ALA A 144 0.33 -4.53 -33.27
C ALA A 144 -0.02 -5.90 -32.64
N GLY A 145 -0.52 -5.90 -31.40
CA GLY A 145 -0.81 -7.15 -30.68
C GLY A 145 -1.82 -8.06 -31.41
N LEU A 146 -2.86 -7.49 -32.03
CA LEU A 146 -3.87 -8.26 -32.78
C LEU A 146 -3.28 -8.97 -34.01
N ASP A 147 -2.33 -8.35 -34.70
CA ASP A 147 -1.68 -8.95 -35.87
C ASP A 147 -0.83 -10.15 -35.46
N VAL A 148 -0.13 -10.03 -34.32
CA VAL A 148 0.65 -11.13 -33.72
C VAL A 148 -0.27 -12.27 -33.29
N LEU A 149 -1.45 -11.97 -32.73
CA LEU A 149 -2.43 -12.98 -32.32
C LEU A 149 -3.02 -13.73 -33.51
N ARG A 150 -3.31 -13.02 -34.62
CA ARG A 150 -3.88 -13.59 -35.85
C ARG A 150 -2.88 -14.45 -36.64
N THR A 151 -1.60 -14.05 -36.64
CA THR A 151 -0.55 -14.80 -37.34
C THR A 151 -0.01 -16.00 -36.54
N GLY A 152 -0.28 -16.04 -35.23
CA GLY A 152 -0.56 -17.28 -34.49
C GLY A 152 0.45 -18.42 -34.62
N HIS A 153 1.75 -18.15 -34.50
CA HIS A 153 2.73 -19.25 -34.42
C HIS A 153 2.69 -19.91 -33.04
N ALA A 154 2.58 -21.24 -32.97
CA ALA A 154 2.56 -22.01 -31.72
C ALA A 154 3.73 -21.68 -30.76
N ARG A 155 4.89 -21.30 -31.33
CA ARG A 155 6.05 -20.81 -30.56
C ARG A 155 5.79 -19.50 -29.81
N MET A 156 5.02 -18.56 -30.37
CA MET A 156 4.65 -17.31 -29.69
C MET A 156 3.71 -17.57 -28.52
N GLY A 157 2.74 -18.48 -28.71
CA GLY A 157 1.85 -18.93 -27.64
C GLY A 157 2.62 -19.58 -26.49
N LEU A 158 3.59 -20.44 -26.79
CA LEU A 158 4.45 -21.07 -25.79
C LEU A 158 5.26 -20.02 -24.99
N VAL A 159 5.91 -19.08 -25.69
CA VAL A 159 6.69 -18.02 -25.03
C VAL A 159 5.81 -17.18 -24.12
N LEU A 160 4.63 -16.77 -24.59
CA LEU A 160 3.67 -16.00 -23.78
C LEU A 160 3.22 -16.77 -22.54
N VAL A 161 2.92 -18.07 -22.67
CA VAL A 161 2.54 -18.93 -21.54
C VAL A 161 3.69 -19.05 -20.54
N VAL A 162 4.92 -19.23 -21.02
CA VAL A 162 6.11 -19.30 -20.15
C VAL A 162 6.34 -17.98 -19.42
N GLU A 163 6.22 -16.85 -20.12
CA GLU A 163 6.34 -15.52 -19.51
C GLU A 163 5.25 -15.31 -18.45
N LEU A 164 3.98 -15.58 -18.77
CA LEU A 164 2.87 -15.50 -17.82
C LEU A 164 3.07 -16.42 -16.61
N ALA A 165 3.58 -17.64 -16.82
CA ALA A 165 3.90 -18.57 -15.75
C ALA A 165 5.04 -18.04 -14.86
N LEU A 166 6.08 -17.46 -15.45
CA LEU A 166 7.17 -16.81 -14.72
C LEU A 166 6.63 -15.63 -13.91
N PHE A 167 5.77 -14.79 -14.49
CA PHE A 167 5.10 -13.70 -13.77
C PHE A 167 4.22 -14.20 -12.62
N ALA A 168 3.47 -15.27 -12.82
CA ALA A 168 2.66 -15.90 -11.78
C ALA A 168 3.52 -16.49 -10.66
N ALA A 169 4.67 -17.08 -10.99
CA ALA A 169 5.63 -17.59 -10.01
C ALA A 169 6.29 -16.46 -9.19
N LEU A 170 6.61 -15.33 -9.83
CA LEU A 170 7.10 -14.14 -9.14
C LEU A 170 6.01 -13.39 -8.34
N SER A 171 4.72 -13.68 -8.60
CA SER A 171 3.56 -13.03 -7.99
C SER A 171 2.67 -14.04 -7.24
N PRO A 172 3.00 -14.39 -5.98
CA PRO A 172 2.23 -15.37 -5.19
C PRO A 172 0.76 -14.97 -4.92
N GLU A 173 0.38 -13.72 -5.22
CA GLU A 173 -1.01 -13.26 -5.13
C GLU A 173 -1.84 -13.59 -6.37
N LEU A 174 -1.20 -13.78 -7.54
CA LEU A 174 -1.90 -14.15 -8.79
C LEU A 174 -2.21 -15.65 -8.83
N SER A 175 -1.34 -16.48 -8.25
CA SER A 175 -1.58 -17.93 -8.11
C SER A 175 -2.82 -18.24 -7.26
N ALA A 176 -3.19 -17.35 -6.33
CA ALA A 176 -4.45 -17.46 -5.59
C ALA A 176 -5.71 -17.21 -6.46
N LEU A 177 -5.57 -16.49 -7.57
CA LEU A 177 -6.62 -16.23 -8.56
C LEU A 177 -6.63 -17.25 -9.71
N LEU A 178 -5.45 -17.77 -10.07
CA LEU A 178 -5.25 -18.77 -11.12
C LEU A 178 -5.52 -20.21 -10.65
N LEU A 179 -5.51 -20.50 -9.34
CA LEU A 179 -6.03 -21.77 -8.85
C LEU A 179 -7.56 -21.77 -8.94
N PRO A 180 -8.17 -22.80 -9.58
CA PRO A 180 -9.59 -23.06 -9.45
C PRO A 180 -9.98 -23.09 -7.96
N ARG A 181 -11.05 -22.40 -7.59
CA ARG A 181 -11.61 -22.33 -6.21
C ARG A 181 -12.16 -23.67 -5.69
N GLY A 182 -11.57 -24.80 -6.10
CA GLY A 182 -12.12 -26.14 -5.93
C GLY A 182 -11.33 -27.08 -5.03
N LEU A 183 -10.31 -26.65 -4.27
CA LEU A 183 -9.69 -27.53 -3.28
C LEU A 183 -10.16 -27.22 -1.84
N PRO A 184 -10.81 -28.17 -1.16
CA PRO A 184 -11.18 -28.01 0.24
C PRO A 184 -9.94 -27.73 1.11
N ARG A 185 -10.07 -26.77 2.02
CA ARG A 185 -9.06 -26.36 3.03
C ARG A 185 -8.68 -27.44 4.06
N ALA A 186 -9.04 -28.70 3.84
CA ALA A 186 -8.94 -29.76 4.83
C ALA A 186 -7.53 -30.35 5.04
N LEU A 187 -6.54 -30.05 4.18
CA LEU A 187 -5.21 -30.69 4.26
C LEU A 187 -4.08 -29.79 4.78
N ARG A 188 -4.37 -28.57 5.25
CA ARG A 188 -3.34 -27.67 5.82
C ARG A 188 -3.51 -27.46 7.32
N ARG A 189 -3.86 -28.53 8.03
CA ARG A 189 -3.86 -28.60 9.50
C ARG A 189 -3.47 -30.02 9.92
N GLY A 190 -2.19 -30.36 9.76
CA GLY A 190 -1.63 -31.64 10.18
C GLY A 190 -0.12 -31.55 10.32
N GLY A 191 0.39 -31.70 11.54
CA GLY A 191 1.78 -31.51 11.95
C GLY A 191 1.86 -30.43 13.03
N GLY A 192 1.44 -30.68 14.27
CA GLY A 192 2.11 -31.61 15.20
C GLY A 192 3.14 -30.77 15.98
N GLY A 193 3.03 -30.46 17.27
CA GLY A 193 2.39 -31.19 18.36
C GLY A 193 3.49 -31.79 19.25
N SER A 194 3.76 -31.10 20.36
CA SER A 194 4.27 -31.65 21.64
C SER A 194 5.77 -31.75 21.94
N GLY A 195 6.09 -31.47 23.20
CA GLY A 195 7.36 -31.71 23.90
C GLY A 195 8.03 -30.43 24.42
N HIS A 196 8.40 -30.23 25.68
CA HIS A 196 8.27 -31.01 26.90
C HIS A 196 8.58 -30.07 28.08
N ARG A 197 7.88 -30.21 29.22
CA ARG A 197 8.32 -29.66 30.52
C ARG A 197 9.59 -30.39 30.95
N GLY A 198 10.54 -29.66 31.52
CA GLY A 198 11.70 -30.21 32.22
C GLY A 198 12.21 -29.21 33.25
N ALA A 199 11.89 -29.46 34.52
CA ALA A 199 12.52 -28.83 35.67
C ALA A 199 13.96 -29.34 35.81
N GLY A 200 14.89 -28.45 36.13
CA GLY A 200 16.29 -28.78 36.37
C GLY A 200 16.90 -27.77 37.35
N GLN A 201 16.97 -28.21 38.61
CA GLN A 201 17.68 -27.61 39.74
C GLN A 201 19.19 -27.93 39.62
N GLY A 202 20.04 -27.04 40.13
CA GLY A 202 21.52 -27.17 40.17
C GLY A 202 22.17 -26.18 39.19
N GLU A 203 23.19 -25.39 39.52
CA GLU A 203 24.16 -25.46 40.60
C GLU A 203 24.84 -24.08 40.68
N ARG A 204 25.14 -23.61 41.90
CA ARG A 204 25.93 -22.40 42.14
C ARG A 204 27.36 -22.66 41.67
N GLN A 205 27.89 -21.81 40.79
CA GLN A 205 29.32 -21.60 40.66
C GLN A 205 29.62 -20.10 40.67
N ASP A 206 30.25 -19.69 41.76
CA ASP A 206 30.90 -18.40 41.95
C ASP A 206 32.11 -18.28 41.01
N VAL A 207 32.14 -17.21 40.21
CA VAL A 207 33.34 -16.79 39.44
C VAL A 207 33.57 -15.30 39.72
N PRO A 208 34.80 -14.87 40.07
CA PRO A 208 35.04 -13.53 40.57
C PRO A 208 35.16 -12.47 39.46
N ARG A 209 34.79 -11.26 39.88
CA ARG A 209 35.08 -9.91 39.38
C ARG A 209 35.95 -9.78 38.12
N GLY A 210 35.46 -8.94 37.19
CA GLY A 210 36.35 -8.03 36.46
C GLY A 210 36.19 -7.99 34.95
N ALA A 211 34.99 -7.78 34.42
CA ALA A 211 34.84 -7.36 33.02
C ALA A 211 33.99 -6.10 32.96
N ARG A 212 34.66 -4.96 32.75
CA ARG A 212 34.03 -3.68 32.40
C ARG A 212 33.07 -3.94 31.23
N ARG A 213 31.77 -3.98 31.51
CA ARG A 213 30.73 -3.96 30.47
C ARG A 213 30.82 -2.60 29.80
N GLY A 214 31.65 -2.51 28.76
CA GLY A 214 31.53 -1.46 27.78
C GLY A 214 30.12 -1.53 27.23
N VAL A 215 29.27 -0.58 27.63
CA VAL A 215 27.96 -0.37 27.02
C VAL A 215 28.25 -0.09 25.56
N ARG A 216 28.10 -1.11 24.70
CA ARG A 216 28.12 -0.89 23.26
C ARG A 216 26.92 -0.01 22.97
N HIS A 217 27.16 1.30 22.82
CA HIS A 217 26.16 2.21 22.29
C HIS A 217 25.78 1.68 20.91
N ARG A 218 24.65 0.97 20.85
CA ARG A 218 24.05 0.59 19.58
C ARG A 218 23.81 1.89 18.83
N PRO A 219 24.33 2.05 17.59
CA PRO A 219 24.13 3.29 16.85
C PRO A 219 22.64 3.62 16.81
N VAL A 220 22.27 4.77 17.34
CA VAL A 220 20.87 5.23 17.33
C VAL A 220 20.54 5.50 15.87
N VAL A 221 19.79 4.58 15.24
CA VAL A 221 19.27 4.81 13.90
C VAL A 221 18.37 6.04 13.99
N PRO A 222 18.63 7.11 13.21
CA PRO A 222 17.78 8.29 13.23
C PRO A 222 16.33 7.89 13.05
N CYS A 223 15.42 8.47 13.85
CA CYS A 223 14.01 8.06 13.87
C CYS A 223 13.38 8.09 12.47
N ALA A 224 13.78 9.01 11.58
CA ALA A 224 13.33 9.06 10.18
C ALA A 224 13.66 7.79 9.36
N ARG A 225 14.77 7.10 9.66
CA ARG A 225 15.20 5.86 8.98
C ARG A 225 14.82 4.60 9.74
N ARG A 226 14.34 4.72 10.98
CA ARG A 226 13.87 3.57 11.78
C ARG A 226 12.65 2.95 11.10
N ARG A 227 12.62 1.63 11.05
CA ARG A 227 11.41 0.86 10.72
C ARG A 227 10.48 0.92 11.93
N SER A 228 9.37 1.64 11.80
CA SER A 228 8.32 1.72 12.82
C SER A 228 7.05 1.11 12.25
N PRO A 229 6.74 -0.15 12.60
CA PRO A 229 5.54 -0.84 12.14
C PRO A 229 4.27 -0.10 12.56
N LEU A 230 3.25 -0.12 11.70
CA LEU A 230 1.98 0.56 11.96
C LEU A 230 1.32 0.12 13.29
N ALA A 231 1.44 -1.15 13.66
CA ALA A 231 0.91 -1.67 14.93
C ALA A 231 1.53 -1.00 16.16
N GLU A 232 2.82 -0.65 16.14
CA GLU A 232 3.50 0.06 17.23
C GLU A 232 2.95 1.48 17.39
N THR A 233 2.64 2.15 16.26
CA THR A 233 2.00 3.46 16.28
C THR A 233 0.60 3.40 16.87
N TYR A 234 -0.24 2.44 16.46
CA TYR A 234 -1.59 2.33 17.01
C TYR A 234 -1.59 1.98 18.49
N ALA A 235 -0.72 1.08 18.95
CA ALA A 235 -0.57 0.80 20.37
C ALA A 235 -0.19 2.08 21.14
N THR A 236 0.84 2.81 20.67
CA THR A 236 1.27 4.07 21.30
C THR A 236 0.16 5.14 21.29
N LEU A 237 -0.62 5.21 20.21
CA LEU A 237 -1.75 6.13 20.11
C LEU A 237 -2.85 5.79 21.10
N TYR A 238 -3.35 4.55 21.09
CA TYR A 238 -4.47 4.14 21.92
C TYR A 238 -4.13 4.13 23.42
N ASP A 239 -2.86 3.92 23.77
CA ASP A 239 -2.37 4.03 25.14
C ASP A 239 -2.13 5.49 25.60
N SER A 240 -2.32 6.48 24.72
CA SER A 240 -1.94 7.87 25.01
C SER A 240 -3.05 8.69 25.69
N PRO A 241 -2.69 9.67 26.54
CA PRO A 241 -3.66 10.64 27.09
C PRO A 241 -4.35 11.45 26.00
N ALA A 242 -3.65 11.72 24.89
CA ALA A 242 -4.21 12.46 23.77
C ALA A 242 -5.39 11.71 23.13
N TRP A 243 -5.30 10.38 23.03
CA TRP A 243 -6.40 9.53 22.58
C TRP A 243 -7.58 9.57 23.55
N ALA A 244 -7.35 9.31 24.84
CA ALA A 244 -8.40 9.35 25.86
C ALA A 244 -9.15 10.69 25.89
N ALA A 245 -8.46 11.81 25.65
CA ALA A 245 -9.08 13.13 25.60
C ALA A 245 -10.00 13.34 24.38
N HIS A 246 -9.79 12.63 23.27
CA HIS A 246 -10.49 12.86 22.00
C HIS A 246 -11.35 11.67 21.54
N GLU A 247 -11.23 10.48 22.15
CA GLU A 247 -11.91 9.27 21.71
C GLU A 247 -13.43 9.43 21.62
N ASN A 248 -14.03 10.18 22.55
CA ASN A 248 -15.46 10.47 22.55
C ASN A 248 -15.91 11.40 21.41
N THR A 249 -14.98 12.11 20.79
CA THR A 249 -15.25 12.94 19.61
C THR A 249 -15.04 12.17 18.31
N ILE A 250 -14.37 11.02 18.34
CA ILE A 250 -14.03 10.27 17.13
C ILE A 250 -15.28 9.56 16.60
N ALA A 251 -15.62 9.87 15.35
CA ALA A 251 -16.79 9.35 14.65
C ALA A 251 -16.49 8.10 13.79
N SER A 252 -15.22 7.67 13.71
CA SER A 252 -14.79 6.52 12.90
C SER A 252 -13.80 5.63 13.65
N ALA A 253 -14.00 4.31 13.64
CA ALA A 253 -13.07 3.33 14.21
C ALA A 253 -11.82 3.10 13.33
N VAL A 254 -11.84 3.57 12.09
CA VAL A 254 -10.69 3.50 11.17
C VAL A 254 -10.21 4.91 10.83
N PRO A 255 -8.89 5.13 10.72
CA PRO A 255 -8.38 6.42 10.32
C PRO A 255 -8.72 6.72 8.86
N LEU A 256 -8.97 8.00 8.57
CA LEU A 256 -9.16 8.56 7.23
C LEU A 256 -7.85 8.56 6.44
N ASP A 257 -6.74 8.91 7.08
CA ASP A 257 -5.40 8.86 6.49
C ASP A 257 -4.34 8.58 7.58
N VAL A 258 -3.25 7.98 7.15
CA VAL A 258 -2.07 7.73 7.98
C VAL A 258 -0.81 7.94 7.17
N TRP A 259 -0.02 8.96 7.50
CA TRP A 259 1.25 9.25 6.85
C TRP A 259 2.37 9.51 7.85
N ARG A 260 3.60 9.57 7.34
CA ARG A 260 4.79 9.81 8.14
C ARG A 260 5.57 10.97 7.56
N GLU A 261 6.01 11.86 8.43
CA GLU A 261 6.82 13.01 8.08
C GLU A 261 7.90 13.20 9.15
N GLY A 262 9.17 13.12 8.72
CA GLY A 262 10.30 13.07 9.62
C GLY A 262 10.18 11.95 10.66
N CYS A 263 10.14 12.34 11.93
CA CYS A 263 10.04 11.43 13.08
C CYS A 263 8.62 11.28 13.62
N TRP A 264 7.62 11.83 12.96
CA TRP A 264 6.22 11.76 13.38
C TRP A 264 5.41 10.93 12.39
N ARG A 265 4.45 10.16 12.93
CA ARG A 265 3.40 9.51 12.16
C ARG A 265 2.08 10.18 12.51
N PHE A 266 1.42 10.72 11.49
CA PHE A 266 0.14 11.37 11.60
C PHE A 266 -0.96 10.36 11.32
N VAL A 267 -1.96 10.31 12.19
CA VAL A 267 -3.15 9.44 12.09
C VAL A 267 -4.36 10.34 12.19
N VAL A 268 -5.20 10.35 11.15
CA VAL A 268 -6.36 11.24 11.08
C VAL A 268 -7.63 10.44 11.24
N PHE A 269 -8.49 10.84 12.17
CA PHE A 269 -9.82 10.27 12.33
C PHE A 269 -10.87 11.31 12.00
N GLN A 270 -12.00 10.83 11.49
CA GLN A 270 -13.20 11.65 11.46
C GLN A 270 -13.62 11.93 12.90
N ALA A 271 -13.96 13.18 13.20
CA ALA A 271 -14.42 13.59 14.52
C ALA A 271 -15.67 14.47 14.43
N ARG A 272 -16.42 14.54 15.52
CA ARG A 272 -17.54 15.44 15.71
C ARG A 272 -17.50 16.02 17.13
N ALA A 273 -17.51 17.34 17.21
CA ALA A 273 -17.64 18.08 18.46
C ALA A 273 -18.63 19.23 18.24
N ASP A 274 -19.52 19.46 19.21
CA ASP A 274 -20.53 20.53 19.16
C ASP A 274 -21.35 20.53 17.86
N GLY A 275 -21.72 19.34 17.37
CA GLY A 275 -22.48 19.18 16.13
C GLY A 275 -21.70 19.40 14.82
N ARG A 276 -20.45 19.89 14.89
CA ARG A 276 -19.61 20.18 13.72
C ARG A 276 -18.78 18.96 13.32
N ASP A 277 -18.66 18.72 12.01
CA ASP A 277 -17.69 17.77 11.46
C ASP A 277 -16.28 18.35 11.55
N LEU A 278 -15.38 17.60 12.17
CA LEU A 278 -13.99 17.94 12.36
C LEU A 278 -13.10 16.73 11.98
N GLU A 279 -11.81 16.96 11.90
CA GLU A 279 -10.79 15.93 11.78
C GLU A 279 -9.93 15.92 13.04
N ALA A 280 -9.85 14.79 13.73
CA ALA A 280 -8.91 14.58 14.82
C ALA A 280 -7.59 14.08 14.24
N VAL A 281 -6.57 14.94 14.25
CA VAL A 281 -5.22 14.64 13.76
C VAL A 281 -4.31 14.32 14.94
N PHE A 282 -3.78 13.10 14.98
CA PHE A 282 -2.82 12.67 16.00
C PHE A 282 -1.42 12.58 15.39
N ALA A 283 -0.45 13.28 15.96
CA ALA A 283 0.96 13.13 15.64
C ALA A 283 1.65 12.23 16.68
N VAL A 284 1.99 11.01 16.29
CA VAL A 284 2.63 9.98 17.12
C VAL A 284 4.12 9.93 16.82
N SER A 285 4.97 10.06 17.85
CA SER A 285 6.42 9.95 17.69
C SER A 285 6.80 8.53 17.25
N THR A 286 7.71 8.43 16.28
CA THR A 286 8.28 7.16 15.78
C THR A 286 9.67 6.86 16.34
N SER A 287 10.14 7.75 17.23
CA SER A 287 11.38 7.58 17.99
C SER A 287 11.29 6.37 18.90
N GLN A 288 12.41 5.68 19.11
CA GLN A 288 12.45 4.48 19.95
C GLN A 288 12.19 4.80 21.43
N TYR A 289 12.60 5.98 21.87
CA TYR A 289 12.59 6.38 23.29
C TYR A 289 11.52 7.41 23.62
N ASP A 290 10.83 7.93 22.60
CA ASP A 290 9.84 8.98 22.76
C ASP A 290 8.49 8.46 22.25
N ARG A 291 7.53 8.38 23.19
CA ARG A 291 6.15 7.95 22.97
C ARG A 291 5.18 9.12 22.95
N THR A 292 5.67 10.33 22.69
CA THR A 292 4.83 11.53 22.65
C THR A 292 3.76 11.38 21.58
N VAL A 293 2.52 11.68 21.96
CA VAL A 293 1.38 11.83 21.05
C VAL A 293 0.81 13.23 21.23
N ARG A 294 0.65 13.95 20.12
CA ARG A 294 0.00 15.26 20.07
C ARG A 294 -1.30 15.13 19.29
N ALA A 295 -2.33 15.88 19.67
CA ALA A 295 -3.61 15.86 18.99
C ALA A 295 -4.05 17.29 18.62
N ALA A 296 -4.79 17.42 17.53
CA ALA A 296 -5.48 18.64 17.13
C ALA A 296 -6.82 18.30 16.48
N LEU A 297 -7.85 19.11 16.73
CA LEU A 297 -9.11 19.09 15.99
C LEU A 297 -9.06 20.16 14.90
N VAL A 298 -9.28 19.76 13.65
CA VAL A 298 -9.20 20.63 12.47
C VAL A 298 -10.59 20.72 11.84
N GLY A 299 -11.07 21.93 11.59
CA GLY A 299 -12.38 22.17 10.97
C GLY A 299 -12.27 22.62 9.51
N PRO A 300 -13.35 22.52 8.72
CA PRO A 300 -13.41 23.10 7.38
C PRO A 300 -13.32 24.63 7.51
N GLY A 301 -12.11 25.19 7.33
CA GLY A 301 -11.82 26.61 7.46
C GLY A 301 -10.55 26.96 8.25
N SER A 302 -9.91 26.00 8.92
CA SER A 302 -8.67 26.25 9.68
C SER A 302 -7.37 26.18 8.86
N ALA A 303 -7.47 26.04 7.52
CA ALA A 303 -6.30 25.94 6.64
C ALA A 303 -5.56 27.28 6.40
N GLU A 304 -6.03 28.41 6.93
CA GLU A 304 -5.38 29.71 6.71
C GLU A 304 -5.36 30.54 8.01
N ARG A 305 -4.39 30.27 8.88
CA ARG A 305 -3.86 31.30 9.78
C ARG A 305 -2.34 31.14 9.86
N PRO A 306 -1.56 31.97 9.16
CA PRO A 306 -0.13 32.04 9.39
C PRO A 306 0.12 32.40 10.86
N ALA A 307 0.98 31.64 11.52
CA ALA A 307 1.48 31.93 12.85
C ALA A 307 2.26 33.26 12.79
N GLY A 308 1.58 34.37 13.06
CA GLY A 308 2.19 35.70 12.93
C GLY A 308 1.23 36.86 13.14
N ALA A 309 0.39 36.81 14.17
CA ALA A 309 -0.29 38.01 14.66
C ALA A 309 -0.40 37.92 16.18
N ALA A 310 0.56 38.53 16.88
CA ALA A 310 0.44 38.80 18.30
C ALA A 310 -0.75 39.77 18.52
N PRO A 311 -1.60 39.56 19.54
CA PRO A 311 -2.60 40.54 19.89
C PRO A 311 -1.91 41.77 20.53
N SER A 312 -1.77 42.86 19.77
CA SER A 312 -1.47 44.18 20.34
C SER A 312 -2.74 44.77 20.94
N GLY A 313 -3.06 44.34 22.15
CA GLY A 313 -4.07 45.00 22.99
C GLY A 313 -3.41 45.36 24.31
N ARG A 314 -2.89 46.59 24.43
CA ARG A 314 -2.69 47.20 25.75
C ARG A 314 -4.03 47.80 26.19
N PRO A 315 -4.46 47.56 27.43
CA PRO A 315 -5.35 48.48 28.12
C PRO A 315 -4.53 49.60 28.78
N SER A 316 -5.06 50.82 28.63
CA SER A 316 -4.74 52.09 29.31
C SER A 316 -3.41 52.77 28.98
#